data_AF-A0A2G6N7X8-F1
#
_entry.id   AF-A0A2G6N7X8-F1
#
_cell.length_a   1.000
_cell.length_b   1.000
_cell.length_c   1.000
_cell.angle_alpha   90.00
_cell.angle_beta   90.00
_cell.angle_gamma   90.00
#
_symmetry.space_group_name_H-M   'P 1'
#
loop_
_entity.id
_entity.type
_entity.pdbx_description
1 polymer ?
#
loop_
_entity_poly.entity_id
_entity_poly.type
_entity_poly.pdbx_seq_one_letter_code
_entity_poly.pdbx_strand_id
1 'polypeptide(L)'
;LHKGDGGHGLFIQLTDDPAMDIDIPDTPTTSAATMTFGPLIAAQALGDRQALLDTGRTVIRFHLGRDSAGGLKRLTKMVTKMNITPL
;
A
#
# COMPACT_ATOMS: atom_id res chain seq x y z
N LEU A 1 11.89 8.23 15.11
CA LEU A 1 10.97 8.87 14.14
C LEU A 1 11.70 10.03 13.45
N HIS A 2 12.27 9.77 12.26
CA HIS A 2 13.06 10.73 11.47
C HIS A 2 12.33 11.12 10.18
N LYS A 3 11.15 11.74 10.31
CA LYS A 3 10.54 12.54 9.23
C LYS A 3 9.94 13.80 9.85
N GLY A 4 10.61 14.93 9.63
CA GLY A 4 10.41 16.21 10.32
C GLY A 4 9.23 17.03 9.80
N ASP A 5 8.00 16.55 9.98
CA ASP A 5 6.77 17.27 9.62
C ASP A 5 5.94 17.73 10.84
N GLY A 6 6.51 17.62 12.05
CA GLY A 6 5.86 18.04 13.29
C GLY A 6 4.58 17.27 13.66
N GLY A 7 4.30 16.12 13.04
CA GLY A 7 3.05 15.38 13.29
C GLY A 7 1.97 15.59 12.24
N HIS A 8 2.13 16.55 11.31
CA HIS A 8 1.04 17.04 10.45
C HIS A 8 0.93 16.41 9.06
N GLY A 9 1.84 15.51 8.67
CA GLY A 9 1.82 14.89 7.36
C GLY A 9 0.57 14.05 7.10
N LEU A 10 0.03 14.18 5.90
CA LEU A 10 -0.96 13.26 5.34
C LEU A 10 -0.23 12.13 4.61
N PHE A 11 -0.49 10.89 5.02
CA PHE A 11 0.10 9.71 4.40
C PHE A 11 -0.92 9.06 3.47
N ILE A 12 -0.50 8.77 2.24
CA ILE A 12 -1.33 8.04 1.27
C ILE A 12 -0.72 6.66 1.10
N GLN A 13 -1.52 5.64 1.40
CA GLN A 13 -1.17 4.25 1.14
C GLN A 13 -1.92 3.74 -0.08
N LEU A 14 -1.19 3.21 -1.06
CA LEU A 14 -1.75 2.57 -2.24
C LEU A 14 -1.48 1.07 -2.13
N THR A 15 -2.53 0.25 -2.20
CA THR A 15 -2.43 -1.22 -2.20
C THR A 15 -3.19 -1.78 -3.39
N ASP A 16 -2.80 -2.92 -3.94
CA ASP A 16 -3.50 -3.62 -5.00
C ASP A 16 -3.66 -5.10 -4.68
N ASP A 17 -4.37 -5.82 -5.55
CA ASP A 17 -4.34 -7.28 -5.54
C ASP A 17 -3.18 -7.71 -6.44
N PRO A 18 -2.28 -8.59 -5.98
CA PRO A 18 -1.17 -9.04 -6.80
C PRO A 18 -1.70 -9.69 -8.09
N ALA A 19 -1.18 -9.26 -9.24
CA ALA A 19 -1.54 -9.83 -10.53
C ALA A 19 -1.11 -11.30 -10.65
N MET A 20 -0.01 -11.64 -9.97
CA MET A 20 0.51 -12.99 -9.79
C MET A 20 0.91 -13.15 -8.34
N ASP A 21 0.46 -14.24 -7.72
CA ASP A 21 0.86 -14.59 -6.36
C ASP A 21 1.90 -15.70 -6.43
N ILE A 22 3.07 -15.46 -5.86
CA ILE A 22 4.25 -16.31 -6.01
C ILE A 22 4.48 -17.06 -4.71
N ASP A 23 4.71 -18.36 -4.81
CA ASP A 23 5.08 -19.22 -3.68
C ASP A 23 6.39 -18.76 -3.04
N ILE A 24 6.43 -18.76 -1.71
CA ILE A 24 7.64 -18.57 -0.93
C ILE A 24 8.13 -19.96 -0.51
N PRO A 25 9.27 -20.45 -1.04
CA PRO A 25 9.82 -21.74 -0.64
C PRO A 25 10.08 -21.80 0.87
N ASP A 26 9.68 -22.91 1.50
CA ASP A 26 9.92 -23.13 2.94
C ASP A 26 11.43 -23.22 3.25
N THR A 27 12.22 -23.68 2.27
CA THR A 27 13.69 -23.69 2.30
C THR A 27 14.25 -23.30 0.93
N PRO A 28 15.50 -22.79 0.86
CA PRO A 28 16.11 -22.37 -0.41
C PRO A 28 16.26 -23.49 -1.46
N THR A 29 16.18 -24.75 -1.04
CA THR A 29 16.47 -25.92 -1.90
C THR A 29 15.24 -26.75 -2.26
N THR A 30 14.05 -26.42 -1.72
CA THR A 30 12.82 -27.17 -1.96
C THR A 30 11.80 -26.37 -2.74
N SER A 31 10.95 -27.05 -3.51
CA SER A 31 9.79 -26.43 -4.17
C SER A 31 8.52 -26.44 -3.31
N ALA A 32 8.57 -27.03 -2.11
CA ALA A 32 7.47 -26.97 -1.16
C ALA A 32 7.33 -25.53 -0.62
N ALA A 33 6.09 -25.04 -0.57
CA ALA A 33 5.74 -23.73 -0.05
C ALA A 33 4.46 -23.83 0.77
N THR A 34 4.48 -23.21 1.95
CA THR A 34 3.31 -23.09 2.84
C THR A 34 2.63 -21.73 2.76
N MET A 35 3.27 -20.74 2.10
CA MET A 35 2.74 -19.39 1.94
C MET A 35 3.18 -18.78 0.61
N THR A 36 2.50 -17.70 0.24
CA THR A 36 2.80 -16.90 -0.96
C THR A 36 3.16 -15.47 -0.57
N PHE A 37 3.70 -14.69 -1.51
CA PHE A 37 4.04 -13.29 -1.27
C PHE A 37 2.81 -12.39 -1.05
N GLY A 38 1.65 -12.71 -1.61
CA GLY A 38 0.43 -11.91 -1.49
C GLY A 38 0.02 -11.63 -0.04
N PRO A 39 -0.20 -12.66 0.80
CA PRO A 39 -0.47 -12.49 2.23
C PRO A 39 0.64 -11.72 2.97
N LEU A 40 1.91 -11.93 2.63
CA LEU A 40 3.03 -11.22 3.25
C LEU A 40 3.00 -9.72 2.92
N ILE A 41 2.79 -9.36 1.66
CA ILE A 41 2.65 -7.96 1.20
C ILE A 41 1.44 -7.31 1.88
N ALA A 42 0.30 -8.00 1.95
CA ALA A 42 -0.90 -7.49 2.61
C ALA A 42 -0.68 -7.26 4.11
N ALA A 43 0.01 -8.18 4.79
CA ALA A 43 0.35 -8.05 6.20
C ALA A 43 1.31 -6.88 6.45
N GLN A 44 2.32 -6.69 5.60
CA GLN A 44 3.24 -5.55 5.68
C GLN A 44 2.51 -4.22 5.48
N ALA A 45 1.65 -4.12 4.45
CA ALA A 45 0.86 -2.92 4.23
C ALA A 45 -0.06 -2.60 5.43
N LEU A 46 -0.67 -3.61 6.05
CA LEU A 46 -1.47 -3.42 7.25
C LEU A 46 -0.61 -2.95 8.44
N GLY A 47 0.56 -3.55 8.64
CA GLY A 47 1.51 -3.19 9.70
C GLY A 47 2.01 -1.75 9.57
N ASP A 48 2.39 -1.33 8.37
CA ASP A 48 2.82 0.04 8.08
C ASP A 48 1.71 1.06 8.39
N ARG A 49 0.47 0.73 8.01
CA ARG A 49 -0.70 1.57 8.32
C ARG A 49 -0.91 1.67 9.82
N GLN A 50 -0.81 0.55 10.54
CA GLN A 50 -1.00 0.53 11.99
C GLN A 50 0.06 1.36 12.71
N ALA A 51 1.34 1.24 12.32
CA ALA A 51 2.42 2.04 12.88
C ALA A 51 2.23 3.56 12.68
N LEU A 52 1.66 3.97 11.54
CA LEU A 52 1.27 5.37 11.30
C LEU A 52 0.11 5.79 12.22
N LEU A 53 -0.92 4.97 12.36
CA LEU A 53 -2.06 5.26 13.24
C LEU A 53 -1.63 5.35 14.71
N ASP A 54 -0.79 4.42 15.18
CA ASP A 54 -0.29 4.37 16.56
C ASP A 54 0.57 5.61 16.92
N THR A 55 1.16 6.26 15.91
CA THR A 55 1.91 7.52 16.07
C THR A 55 1.06 8.77 15.81
N GLY A 56 -0.27 8.63 15.77
CA GLY A 56 -1.22 9.74 15.62
C GLY A 56 -1.27 10.34 14.21
N ARG A 57 -0.77 9.63 13.19
CA ARG A 57 -0.73 10.13 11.81
C ARG A 57 -2.05 9.92 11.09
N THR A 58 -2.37 10.86 10.19
CA THR A 58 -3.51 10.70 9.28
C THR A 58 -3.09 9.89 8.06
N VAL A 59 -3.78 8.76 7.82
CA VAL A 59 -3.49 7.86 6.68
C VAL A 59 -4.75 7.54 5.88
N ILE A 60 -4.74 7.91 4.59
CA ILE A 60 -5.76 7.54 3.62
C ILE A 60 -5.24 6.33 2.84
N ARG A 61 -6.03 5.26 2.79
CA ARG A 61 -5.71 4.06 2.01
C ARG A 61 -6.60 3.97 0.79
N PHE A 62 -6.00 3.84 -0.38
CA PHE A 62 -6.69 3.45 -1.61
C PHE A 62 -6.28 2.04 -1.99
N HIS A 63 -7.27 1.16 -2.08
CA HIS A 63 -7.06 -0.16 -2.65
C HIS A 63 -7.50 -0.17 -4.11
N LEU A 64 -6.56 -0.41 -5.02
CA LEU A 64 -6.74 -0.28 -6.46
C LEU A 64 -7.38 -1.54 -7.10
N GLY A 65 -7.41 -2.65 -6.36
CA GLY A 65 -7.84 -3.97 -6.83
C GLY A 65 -6.86 -4.57 -7.84
N ARG A 66 -7.31 -5.57 -8.60
CA ARG A 66 -6.51 -6.31 -9.60
C ARG A 66 -5.99 -5.48 -10.79
N ASP A 67 -6.62 -4.36 -11.11
CA ASP A 67 -6.18 -3.43 -12.18
C ASP A 67 -5.59 -2.16 -11.56
N SER A 68 -4.35 -2.26 -11.09
CA SER A 68 -3.64 -1.17 -10.41
C SER A 68 -3.47 0.05 -11.31
N ALA A 69 -3.18 -0.17 -12.60
CA ALA A 69 -3.00 0.90 -13.58
C ALA A 69 -4.31 1.65 -13.84
N GLY A 70 -5.43 0.95 -14.03
CA GLY A 70 -6.74 1.58 -14.18
C GLY A 70 -7.24 2.22 -12.88
N GLY A 71 -6.95 1.61 -11.73
CA GLY A 71 -7.23 2.19 -10.41
C GLY A 71 -6.51 3.52 -10.23
N LEU A 72 -5.22 3.57 -10.55
CA LEU A 72 -4.44 4.79 -10.47
C LEU A 72 -4.94 5.85 -11.45
N LYS A 73 -5.28 5.49 -12.70
CA LYS A 73 -5.90 6.40 -13.67
C LYS A 73 -7.21 7.00 -13.16
N ARG A 74 -8.06 6.21 -12.50
CA ARG A 74 -9.31 6.69 -11.88
C ARG A 74 -9.00 7.69 -10.76
N LEU A 75 -8.06 7.36 -9.88
CA LEU A 75 -7.65 8.23 -8.77
C LEU A 75 -7.09 9.57 -9.29
N THR A 76 -6.18 9.54 -10.27
CA THR A 76 -5.63 10.76 -10.88
C THR A 76 -6.74 11.63 -11.47
N LYS A 77 -7.69 11.03 -12.23
CA LYS A 77 -8.83 11.78 -12.79
C LYS A 77 -9.67 12.46 -11.72
N MET A 78 -9.91 11.79 -10.58
CA MET A 78 -10.67 12.36 -9.46
C MET A 78 -9.94 13.55 -8.84
N VAL A 79 -8.64 13.42 -8.60
CA VAL A 79 -7.82 14.50 -8.01
C VAL A 79 -7.72 15.71 -8.95
N THR A 80 -7.50 15.48 -10.26
CA THR A 80 -7.42 16.57 -11.24
C THR A 80 -8.77 17.29 -11.42
N LYS A 81 -9.90 16.57 -11.35
CA LYS A 81 -11.23 17.19 -11.41
C LYS A 81 -11.59 18.00 -10.16
N MET A 82 -10.98 17.72 -9.01
CA MET A 82 -11.24 18.43 -7.76
C MET A 82 -10.61 19.82 -7.67
N ASN A 83 -9.92 20.30 -8.71
CA ASN A 83 -9.33 21.65 -8.76
C ASN A 83 -8.44 21.95 -7.53
N ILE A 84 -7.63 20.96 -7.13
CA ILE A 84 -6.53 21.20 -6.19
C ILE A 84 -5.44 21.89 -7.00
N THR A 85 -5.43 23.22 -7.00
CA THR A 85 -4.32 24.02 -7.52
C THR A 85 -3.02 23.48 -6.90
N PRO A 86 -1.97 23.18 -7.67
CA PRO A 86 -0.67 22.88 -7.08
C PRO A 86 -0.24 24.10 -6.25
N LEU A 87 0.26 23.88 -5.03
CA LEU A 87 0.96 24.92 -4.27
C LEU A 87 2.14 25.47 -5.07
#